data_AF-A0A934XCN7-F1
#
_entry.id   AF-A0A934XCN7-F1
#
_cell.length_a   1.000
_cell.length_b   1.000
_cell.length_c   1.000
_cell.angle_alpha   90.00
_cell.angle_beta   90.00
_cell.angle_gamma   90.00
#
_symmetry.space_group_name_H-M   'P 1'
#
loop_
_entity.id
_entity.type
_entity.pdbx_description
1 polymer ?
#
loop_
_entity_poly.entity_id
_entity_poly.type
_entity_poly.pdbx_seq_one_letter_code
_entity_poly.pdbx_strand_id
1 'polypeptide(L)'
;MLRWLRVMSHPDGGVAFFNDCALGIAPEVKELAAHAHTVGVDAPDEPLSDIEVLRNSGYIRLQTECAVVIADVAEIGPDYLPGHAHADTLSFELSLHGRRVLVNGGTSTYEANAERILQRGTAMHNTVQVDGVDSSEVSGSYRVARRARPLDVTWGRKGASLWIEAAHDGYRRLRGAVTHRRHWTLDDSALSIADARTGQFDSAVAAFRFAPGLEPSSNGDVAVPDGSDLRWCSQGGSNVTVNSSTWHPRFGVSEPCALVLIPFGMHDLQTTITWSRVQEICKTFLLSRFGNRRKGPIVRSGQNPACREIKSGCRQHDNK
;
A
#
# COMPACT_ATOMS: atom_id res chain seq x y z
N MET A 1 16.76 -1.14 -15.39
CA MET A 1 16.44 -0.26 -14.24
C MET A 1 15.05 0.35 -14.31
N LEU A 2 14.56 0.78 -15.48
CA LEU A 2 13.20 1.33 -15.62
C LEU A 2 12.08 0.40 -15.14
N ARG A 3 12.13 -0.91 -15.45
CA ARG A 3 11.18 -1.88 -14.89
C ARG A 3 11.22 -1.94 -13.37
N TRP A 4 12.42 -2.02 -12.79
CA TRP A 4 12.60 -2.03 -11.33
C TRP A 4 11.94 -0.81 -10.68
N LEU A 5 12.13 0.38 -11.27
CA LEU A 5 11.52 1.61 -10.81
C LEU A 5 9.98 1.54 -10.89
N ARG A 6 9.42 1.03 -12.00
CA ARG A 6 7.97 0.81 -12.12
C ARG A 6 7.43 -0.12 -11.03
N VAL A 7 8.16 -1.19 -10.69
CA VAL A 7 7.77 -2.12 -9.61
C VAL A 7 7.75 -1.40 -8.25
N MET A 8 8.75 -0.57 -7.99
CA MET A 8 8.93 0.20 -6.74
C MET A 8 8.14 1.52 -6.71
N SER A 9 7.27 1.77 -7.68
CA SER A 9 6.41 2.95 -7.72
C SER A 9 4.96 2.59 -7.42
N HIS A 10 4.32 3.46 -6.65
CA HIS A 10 2.89 3.42 -6.41
C HIS A 10 2.11 3.80 -7.67
N PRO A 11 0.83 3.40 -7.77
CA PRO A 11 -0.04 3.80 -8.86
C PRO A 11 -0.19 5.32 -9.07
N ASP A 12 0.08 6.13 -8.04
CA ASP A 12 0.11 7.59 -8.13
C ASP A 12 1.31 8.15 -8.93
N GLY A 13 2.21 7.28 -9.38
CA GLY A 13 3.42 7.61 -10.14
C GLY A 13 4.64 7.92 -9.26
N GLY A 14 4.45 8.09 -7.95
CA GLY A 14 5.53 8.33 -7.00
C GLY A 14 6.21 7.03 -6.57
N VAL A 15 7.45 7.13 -6.11
CA VAL A 15 8.21 5.99 -5.56
C VAL A 15 7.71 5.59 -4.16
N ALA A 16 7.90 4.32 -3.80
CA ALA A 16 7.69 3.82 -2.44
C ALA A 16 8.84 4.23 -1.52
N PHE A 17 8.56 4.48 -0.24
CA PHE A 17 9.55 5.07 0.67
C PHE A 17 10.27 4.02 1.52
N PHE A 18 11.17 3.26 0.91
CA PHE A 18 12.10 2.39 1.64
C PHE A 18 13.46 3.08 1.74
N ASN A 19 14.14 2.93 2.88
CA ASN A 19 15.44 3.58 3.12
C ASN A 19 15.37 5.12 2.86
N ASP A 20 16.47 5.70 2.39
CA ASP A 20 16.53 7.11 1.99
C ASP A 20 15.80 7.36 0.66
N CYS A 21 14.50 7.58 0.76
CA CYS A 21 13.64 7.88 -0.39
C CYS A 21 12.76 9.10 -0.12
N ALA A 22 12.67 9.98 -1.11
CA ALA A 22 11.88 11.21 -1.08
C ALA A 22 11.47 11.63 -2.50
N LEU A 23 10.31 12.26 -2.64
CA LEU A 23 9.82 12.85 -3.89
C LEU A 23 10.55 14.16 -4.22
N GLY A 24 10.60 14.50 -5.51
CA GLY A 24 11.15 15.78 -5.98
C GLY A 24 12.67 15.88 -5.95
N ILE A 25 13.39 14.80 -5.64
CA ILE A 25 14.85 14.74 -5.70
C ILE A 25 15.34 14.17 -7.04
N ALA A 26 14.69 13.11 -7.52
CA ALA A 26 14.94 12.51 -8.81
C ALA A 26 13.73 12.70 -9.74
N PRO A 27 13.92 12.67 -11.08
CA PRO A 27 12.82 12.71 -12.03
C PRO A 27 11.81 11.58 -11.81
N GLU A 28 10.55 11.83 -12.13
CA GLU A 28 9.48 10.85 -12.01
C GLU A 28 9.62 9.72 -13.05
N VAL A 29 8.96 8.59 -12.81
CA VAL A 29 9.00 7.42 -13.71
C VAL A 29 8.62 7.79 -15.14
N LYS A 30 7.58 8.61 -15.32
CA LYS A 30 7.10 9.06 -16.63
C LYS A 30 8.12 9.93 -17.36
N GLU A 31 8.87 10.75 -16.62
CA GLU A 31 9.88 11.65 -17.17
C GLU A 31 11.11 10.84 -17.61
N LEU A 32 11.52 9.86 -16.81
CA LEU A 32 12.61 8.94 -17.14
C LEU A 32 12.26 8.06 -18.35
N ALA A 33 11.01 7.58 -18.45
CA ALA A 33 10.55 6.82 -19.61
C ALA A 33 10.56 7.66 -20.89
N ALA A 34 10.05 8.89 -20.84
CA ALA A 34 10.08 9.82 -21.97
C ALA A 34 11.51 10.18 -22.39
N HIS A 35 12.40 10.38 -21.41
CA HIS A 35 13.82 10.65 -21.69
C HIS A 35 14.51 9.43 -22.31
N ALA A 36 14.26 8.22 -21.80
CA ALA A 36 14.79 6.98 -22.35
C ALA A 36 14.44 6.82 -23.83
N HIS A 37 13.17 7.04 -24.19
CA HIS A 37 12.74 7.03 -25.59
C HIS A 37 13.51 8.06 -26.44
N THR A 38 13.72 9.27 -25.92
CA THR A 38 14.46 10.33 -26.64
C THR A 38 15.90 9.96 -26.93
N VAL A 39 16.55 9.18 -26.06
CA VAL A 39 17.95 8.75 -26.22
C VAL A 39 18.07 7.35 -26.85
N GLY A 40 16.98 6.77 -27.35
CA GLY A 40 16.97 5.46 -28.00
C GLY A 40 17.18 4.28 -27.03
N VAL A 41 16.82 4.44 -25.76
CA VAL A 41 16.78 3.37 -24.76
C VAL A 41 15.35 2.84 -24.68
N ASP A 42 15.19 1.56 -24.95
CA ASP A 42 13.88 0.89 -24.84
C ASP A 42 13.41 0.90 -23.38
N ALA A 43 12.27 1.55 -23.15
CA ALA A 43 11.56 1.46 -21.89
C ALA A 43 10.67 0.19 -21.92
N PRO A 44 10.75 -0.67 -20.90
CA PRO A 44 9.84 -1.79 -20.78
C PRO A 44 8.42 -1.25 -20.58
N ASP A 45 7.54 -1.51 -21.53
CA ASP A 45 6.14 -1.07 -21.56
C ASP A 45 5.16 -2.18 -21.17
N GLU A 46 5.65 -3.41 -20.98
CA GLU A 46 4.78 -4.51 -20.59
C GLU A 46 4.10 -4.23 -19.23
N PRO A 47 2.82 -4.59 -19.07
CA PRO A 47 2.17 -4.53 -17.77
C PRO A 47 2.96 -5.28 -16.70
N LEU A 48 2.91 -4.78 -15.46
CA LEU A 48 3.42 -5.56 -14.34
C LEU A 48 2.50 -6.76 -14.11
N SER A 49 3.09 -7.87 -13.68
CA SER A 49 2.37 -9.08 -13.29
C SER A 49 1.75 -8.88 -11.91
N ASP A 50 0.82 -9.78 -11.53
CA ASP A 50 0.21 -9.77 -10.18
C ASP A 50 1.26 -9.90 -9.06
N ILE A 51 2.38 -10.58 -9.33
CA ILE A 51 3.53 -10.69 -8.42
C ILE A 51 4.80 -10.31 -9.18
N GLU A 52 5.52 -9.30 -8.70
CA GLU A 52 6.85 -8.93 -9.19
C GLU A 52 7.89 -9.13 -8.08
N VAL A 53 8.95 -9.89 -8.38
CA VAL A 53 9.99 -10.25 -7.41
C VAL A 53 11.32 -9.68 -7.86
N LEU A 54 11.80 -8.67 -7.14
CA LEU A 54 13.10 -8.04 -7.38
C LEU A 54 14.18 -8.77 -6.57
N ARG A 55 14.47 -10.02 -6.95
CA ARG A 55 15.31 -10.97 -6.17
C ARG A 55 16.64 -10.38 -5.69
N ASN A 56 17.30 -9.59 -6.53
CA ASN A 56 18.62 -9.04 -6.21
C ASN A 56 18.56 -7.87 -5.22
N SER A 57 17.44 -7.13 -5.19
CA SER A 57 17.26 -6.01 -4.25
C SER A 57 16.35 -6.37 -3.08
N GLY A 58 15.70 -7.54 -3.09
CA GLY A 58 14.88 -8.05 -2.00
C GLY A 58 13.53 -7.36 -1.80
N TYR A 59 12.92 -6.84 -2.86
CA TYR A 59 11.56 -6.28 -2.79
C TYR A 59 10.57 -7.15 -3.55
N ILE A 60 9.35 -7.26 -3.02
CA ILE A 60 8.25 -7.97 -3.71
C ILE A 60 7.04 -7.05 -3.78
N ARG A 61 6.45 -6.96 -4.97
CA ARG A 61 5.18 -6.29 -5.21
C ARG A 61 4.09 -7.34 -5.41
N LEU A 62 2.99 -7.21 -4.67
CA LEU A 62 1.71 -7.84 -4.99
C LEU A 62 0.78 -6.79 -5.56
N GLN A 63 0.01 -7.12 -6.59
CA GLN A 63 -1.02 -6.24 -7.10
C GLN A 63 -2.26 -7.00 -7.58
N THR A 64 -3.40 -6.38 -7.33
CA THR A 64 -4.70 -6.77 -7.86
C THR A 64 -5.27 -5.61 -8.69
N GLU A 65 -6.51 -5.71 -9.15
CA GLU A 65 -7.18 -4.60 -9.83
C GLU A 65 -7.29 -3.35 -8.94
N CYS A 66 -7.51 -3.57 -7.63
CA CYS A 66 -7.82 -2.50 -6.69
C CYS A 66 -6.65 -2.10 -5.80
N ALA A 67 -5.66 -2.97 -5.61
CA ALA A 67 -4.66 -2.81 -4.55
C ALA A 67 -3.23 -3.10 -5.01
N VAL A 68 -2.28 -2.40 -4.41
CA VAL A 68 -0.84 -2.63 -4.58
C VAL A 68 -0.18 -2.69 -3.20
N VAL A 69 0.55 -3.77 -2.94
CA VAL A 69 1.44 -3.91 -1.78
C VAL A 69 2.87 -3.98 -2.29
N ILE A 70 3.76 -3.18 -1.72
CA ILE A 70 5.20 -3.28 -1.95
C ILE A 70 5.83 -3.62 -0.61
N ALA A 71 6.53 -4.75 -0.50
CA ALA A 71 7.08 -5.27 0.74
C ALA A 71 8.61 -5.33 0.68
N ASP A 72 9.24 -4.97 1.79
CA ASP A 72 10.67 -5.09 2.02
C ASP A 72 11.00 -6.44 2.65
N VAL A 73 11.61 -7.31 1.85
CA VAL A 73 12.19 -8.59 2.28
C VAL A 73 13.68 -8.63 1.93
N ALA A 74 14.34 -7.47 1.98
CA ALA A 74 15.70 -7.27 1.51
C ALA A 74 16.75 -7.39 2.61
N GLU A 75 17.95 -7.81 2.19
CA GLU A 75 19.13 -7.55 2.99
C GLU A 75 19.38 -6.03 3.03
N ILE A 76 19.82 -5.55 4.20
CA ILE A 76 20.10 -4.13 4.40
C ILE A 76 21.36 -3.71 3.64
N GLY A 77 21.12 -3.15 2.45
CA GLY A 77 22.11 -2.51 1.58
C GLY A 77 23.30 -3.41 1.20
N PRO A 78 24.18 -2.94 0.30
CA PRO A 78 25.46 -3.60 0.11
C PRO A 78 26.31 -3.49 1.39
N ASP A 79 27.02 -4.55 1.74
CA ASP A 79 27.81 -4.60 2.99
C ASP A 79 28.82 -3.46 3.15
N TYR A 80 29.34 -2.97 2.04
CA TYR A 80 30.32 -1.90 1.98
C TYR A 80 29.73 -0.48 2.02
N LEU A 81 28.40 -0.29 1.93
CA LEU A 81 27.78 1.04 1.93
C LEU A 81 26.33 1.06 2.49
N PRO A 82 26.12 0.75 3.78
CA PRO A 82 24.78 0.69 4.38
C PRO A 82 24.25 2.07 4.82
N GLY A 83 24.93 3.18 4.50
CA GLY A 83 24.67 4.47 5.15
C GLY A 83 23.28 5.03 4.92
N HIS A 84 22.66 4.68 3.80
CA HIS A 84 21.29 5.10 3.46
C HIS A 84 20.22 4.17 4.00
N ALA A 85 20.62 3.11 4.73
CA ALA A 85 19.67 2.11 5.18
C ALA A 85 18.95 2.50 6.47
N HIS A 86 17.71 2.04 6.53
CA HIS A 86 16.82 2.12 7.68
C HIS A 86 16.73 0.76 8.39
N ALA A 87 16.06 0.72 9.52
CA ALA A 87 15.71 -0.49 10.25
C ALA A 87 14.28 -0.95 9.88
N ASP A 88 14.05 -1.13 8.59
CA ASP A 88 12.74 -1.27 7.94
C ASP A 88 12.40 -2.68 7.43
N THR A 89 13.21 -3.69 7.77
CA THR A 89 12.99 -5.08 7.37
C THR A 89 11.58 -5.57 7.72
N LEU A 90 10.92 -6.21 6.73
CA LEU A 90 9.51 -6.62 6.76
C LEU A 90 8.49 -5.47 6.82
N SER A 91 8.90 -4.24 6.56
CA SER A 91 7.97 -3.15 6.29
C SER A 91 7.30 -3.31 4.91
N PHE A 92 6.23 -2.58 4.70
CA PHE A 92 5.52 -2.53 3.44
C PHE A 92 4.75 -1.21 3.29
N GLU A 93 4.34 -0.91 2.07
CA GLU A 93 3.39 0.16 1.78
C GLU A 93 2.18 -0.40 1.02
N LEU A 94 1.01 0.22 1.21
CA LEU A 94 -0.25 -0.18 0.60
C LEU A 94 -0.85 1.00 -0.17
N SER A 95 -1.23 0.78 -1.42
CA SER A 95 -2.11 1.66 -2.19
C SER A 95 -3.40 0.97 -2.57
N LEU A 96 -4.51 1.70 -2.50
CA LEU A 96 -5.84 1.28 -2.94
C LEU A 96 -6.40 2.28 -3.95
N HIS A 97 -6.97 1.81 -5.04
CA HIS A 97 -7.65 2.62 -6.07
C HIS A 97 -6.82 3.81 -6.56
N GLY A 98 -5.51 3.62 -6.73
CA GLY A 98 -4.62 4.69 -7.17
C GLY A 98 -4.02 5.57 -6.07
N ARG A 99 -4.42 5.38 -4.80
CA ARG A 99 -4.05 6.25 -3.67
C ARG A 99 -3.29 5.48 -2.59
N ARG A 100 -2.30 6.12 -1.98
CA ARG A 100 -1.59 5.57 -0.81
C ARG A 100 -2.52 5.48 0.40
N VAL A 101 -2.44 4.35 1.10
CA VAL A 101 -3.20 4.07 2.33
C VAL A 101 -2.26 3.86 3.50
N LEU A 102 -1.29 2.96 3.37
CA LEU A 102 -0.20 2.81 4.34
C LEU A 102 1.12 3.24 3.72
N VAL A 103 1.87 4.09 4.42
CA VAL A 103 3.14 4.69 3.95
C VAL A 103 4.25 4.44 4.96
N ASN A 104 5.50 4.39 4.54
CA ASN A 104 6.62 4.53 5.48
C ASN A 104 6.83 6.02 5.80
N GLY A 105 7.58 6.29 6.86
CA GLY A 105 7.84 7.65 7.34
C GLY A 105 8.51 8.58 6.32
N GLY A 106 9.34 8.04 5.42
CA GLY A 106 10.12 8.83 4.47
C GLY A 106 11.33 9.53 5.10
N THR A 107 12.06 10.30 4.28
CA THR A 107 13.27 11.02 4.70
C THR A 107 13.13 12.52 4.41
N SER A 108 13.26 13.36 5.44
CA SER A 108 13.19 14.82 5.30
C SER A 108 14.55 15.51 5.37
N THR A 109 15.56 14.86 5.93
CA THR A 109 16.85 15.48 6.20
C THR A 109 17.97 14.45 6.22
N TYR A 110 19.18 14.92 5.96
CA TYR A 110 20.44 14.18 6.12
C TYR A 110 21.31 14.73 7.24
N GLU A 111 20.89 15.83 7.84
CA GLU A 111 21.58 16.42 8.97
C GLU A 111 21.63 15.45 10.15
N ALA A 112 22.72 15.50 10.90
CA ALA A 112 22.90 14.67 12.09
C ALA A 112 22.06 15.20 13.25
N ASN A 113 20.76 14.93 13.21
CA ASN A 113 19.78 15.38 14.20
C ASN A 113 18.86 14.22 14.66
N ALA A 114 18.03 14.49 15.66
CA ALA A 114 17.12 13.49 16.22
C ALA A 114 16.08 13.00 15.19
N GLU A 115 15.60 13.90 14.33
CA GLU A 115 14.65 13.59 13.27
C GLU A 115 15.22 12.53 12.30
N ARG A 116 16.48 12.68 11.88
CA ARG A 116 17.17 11.69 11.05
C ARG A 116 17.28 10.34 11.73
N ILE A 117 17.60 10.31 13.02
CA ILE A 117 17.71 9.05 13.78
C ILE A 117 16.33 8.38 13.85
N LEU A 118 15.27 9.14 14.13
CA LEU A 118 13.90 8.64 14.18
C LEU A 118 13.45 8.08 12.81
N GLN A 119 13.65 8.83 11.73
CA GLN A 119 13.27 8.44 10.36
C GLN A 119 13.90 7.12 9.93
N ARG A 120 15.11 6.81 10.41
CA ARG A 120 15.80 5.54 10.11
C ARG A 120 15.34 4.38 11.00
N GLY A 121 14.69 4.65 12.13
CA GLY A 121 14.31 3.65 13.12
C GLY A 121 13.09 2.81 12.74
N THR A 122 12.93 1.65 13.36
CA THR A 122 11.86 0.69 13.06
C THR A 122 10.46 1.28 13.30
N ALA A 123 10.30 2.14 14.30
CA ALA A 123 9.03 2.79 14.61
C ALA A 123 8.48 3.72 13.51
N MET A 124 9.32 4.10 12.53
CA MET A 124 8.92 4.90 11.37
C MET A 124 8.45 4.07 10.16
N HIS A 125 8.35 2.75 10.34
CA HIS A 125 8.03 1.80 9.28
C HIS A 125 6.85 0.91 9.69
N ASN A 126 6.15 0.38 8.70
CA ASN A 126 4.98 -0.49 8.90
C ASN A 126 5.42 -1.90 9.27
N THR A 127 6.11 -2.09 10.40
CA THR A 127 6.66 -3.38 10.87
C THR A 127 6.57 -3.48 12.39
N VAL A 128 7.23 -4.47 12.98
CA VAL A 128 7.15 -4.78 14.41
C VAL A 128 8.43 -4.35 15.11
N GLN A 129 8.27 -3.59 16.19
CA GLN A 129 9.34 -3.27 17.13
C GLN A 129 9.28 -4.22 18.33
N VAL A 130 10.42 -4.76 18.76
CA VAL A 130 10.54 -5.62 19.95
C VAL A 130 11.36 -4.91 21.00
N ASP A 131 10.90 -4.93 22.26
CA ASP A 131 11.54 -4.33 23.44
C ASP A 131 12.00 -2.87 23.24
N GLY A 132 11.23 -2.11 22.44
CA GLY A 132 11.49 -0.70 22.15
C GLY A 132 12.78 -0.44 21.34
N VAL A 133 13.36 -1.46 20.70
CA VAL A 133 14.60 -1.33 19.92
C VAL A 133 14.40 -1.60 18.43
N ASP A 134 15.29 -1.04 17.63
CA ASP A 134 15.28 -1.22 16.18
C ASP A 134 15.74 -2.63 15.78
N SER A 135 15.15 -3.13 14.69
CA SER A 135 15.51 -4.42 14.06
C SER A 135 16.97 -4.43 13.59
N SER A 136 17.49 -3.25 13.24
CA SER A 136 18.87 -3.01 12.86
C SER A 136 19.41 -1.77 13.58
N GLU A 137 20.69 -1.79 13.90
CA GLU A 137 21.32 -0.72 14.67
C GLU A 137 21.75 0.43 13.76
N VAL A 138 20.78 1.29 13.45
CA VAL A 138 20.98 2.55 12.75
C VAL A 138 21.42 3.62 13.74
N SER A 139 22.53 4.31 13.46
CA SER A 139 23.03 5.40 14.31
C SER A 139 23.67 6.50 13.48
N GLY A 140 23.73 7.72 14.04
CA GLY A 140 24.12 8.92 13.31
C GLY A 140 23.35 9.08 12.00
N SER A 141 23.87 9.89 11.07
CA SER A 141 23.22 10.08 9.77
C SER A 141 23.36 8.89 8.82
N TYR A 142 24.47 8.15 8.93
CA TYR A 142 24.88 7.15 7.92
C TYR A 142 25.57 5.90 8.48
N ARG A 143 25.42 5.58 9.78
CA ARG A 143 26.03 4.37 10.35
C ARG A 143 24.97 3.29 10.55
N VAL A 144 25.37 2.06 10.26
CA VAL A 144 24.59 0.85 10.52
C VAL A 144 25.55 -0.19 11.08
N ALA A 145 25.25 -0.73 12.26
CA ALA A 145 26.04 -1.77 12.90
C ALA A 145 25.43 -3.16 12.65
N ARG A 146 24.86 -3.80 13.67
CA ARG A 146 24.16 -5.09 13.49
C ARG A 146 22.93 -4.89 12.62
N ARG A 147 22.71 -5.81 11.69
CA ARG A 147 21.64 -5.74 10.68
C ARG A 147 20.72 -6.94 10.82
N ALA A 148 19.43 -6.69 10.70
CA ALA A 148 18.44 -7.72 10.42
C ALA A 148 18.72 -8.33 9.04
N ARG A 149 18.64 -9.66 8.96
CA ARG A 149 18.68 -10.41 7.72
C ARG A 149 17.33 -11.08 7.49
N PRO A 150 16.72 -10.92 6.30
CA PRO A 150 15.55 -11.71 5.93
C PRO A 150 15.86 -13.20 5.92
N LEU A 151 14.87 -13.99 6.30
CA LEU A 151 14.90 -15.44 6.36
C LEU A 151 13.63 -15.98 5.68
N ASP A 152 13.71 -17.20 5.15
CA ASP A 152 12.55 -17.98 4.68
C ASP A 152 11.62 -17.23 3.71
N VAL A 153 12.18 -16.38 2.85
CA VAL A 153 11.39 -15.56 1.91
C VAL A 153 10.70 -16.45 0.88
N THR A 154 9.38 -16.50 0.93
CA THR A 154 8.53 -17.27 0.02
C THR A 154 7.33 -16.44 -0.41
N TRP A 155 6.74 -16.78 -1.56
CA TRP A 155 5.58 -16.07 -2.11
C TRP A 155 4.84 -17.00 -3.05
N GLY A 156 3.60 -16.64 -3.36
CA GLY A 156 2.82 -17.37 -4.35
C GLY A 156 1.40 -16.89 -4.49
N ARG A 157 0.59 -17.75 -5.11
CA ARG A 157 -0.84 -17.57 -5.30
C ARG A 157 -1.58 -18.77 -4.74
N LYS A 158 -2.72 -18.53 -4.12
CA LYS A 158 -3.68 -19.57 -3.68
C LYS A 158 -5.08 -19.13 -4.06
N GLY A 159 -5.63 -19.73 -5.11
CA GLY A 159 -6.89 -19.26 -5.69
C GLY A 159 -6.76 -17.84 -6.23
N ALA A 160 -7.65 -16.93 -5.82
CA ALA A 160 -7.58 -15.52 -6.18
C ALA A 160 -6.56 -14.71 -5.36
N SER A 161 -6.17 -15.21 -4.19
CA SER A 161 -5.29 -14.48 -3.27
C SER A 161 -3.82 -14.65 -3.62
N LEU A 162 -3.06 -13.57 -3.47
CA LEU A 162 -1.61 -13.50 -3.59
C LEU A 162 -1.01 -13.46 -2.18
N TRP A 163 0.20 -13.97 -2.00
CA TRP A 163 0.82 -13.95 -0.68
C TRP A 163 2.35 -13.84 -0.71
N ILE A 164 2.90 -13.30 0.37
CA ILE A 164 4.33 -13.26 0.72
C ILE A 164 4.47 -13.74 2.15
N GLU A 165 5.49 -14.53 2.45
CA GLU A 165 5.93 -14.82 3.80
C GLU A 165 7.44 -14.62 3.92
N ALA A 166 7.88 -13.99 5.00
CA ALA A 166 9.29 -13.85 5.34
C ALA A 166 9.47 -13.69 6.85
N ALA A 167 10.67 -13.96 7.35
CA ALA A 167 11.09 -13.68 8.71
C ALA A 167 12.36 -12.84 8.74
N HIS A 168 12.79 -12.37 9.91
CA HIS A 168 14.12 -11.77 10.07
C HIS A 168 14.73 -12.05 11.46
N ASP A 169 16.06 -12.01 11.53
CA ASP A 169 16.84 -12.32 12.74
C ASP A 169 17.29 -11.09 13.56
N GLY A 170 16.82 -9.88 13.20
CA GLY A 170 17.32 -8.62 13.77
C GLY A 170 17.26 -8.52 15.30
N TYR A 171 16.32 -9.24 15.92
CA TYR A 171 16.14 -9.28 17.37
C TYR A 171 16.81 -10.49 18.05
N ARG A 172 17.47 -11.38 17.30
CA ARG A 172 18.19 -12.54 17.88
C ARG A 172 19.37 -12.13 18.76
N ARG A 173 19.86 -10.90 18.60
CA ARG A 173 20.89 -10.28 19.45
C ARG A 173 20.39 -9.94 20.86
N LEU A 174 19.08 -9.85 21.06
CA LEU A 174 18.49 -9.61 22.37
C LEU A 174 18.55 -10.88 23.22
N ARG A 175 18.43 -10.72 24.55
CA ARG A 175 18.53 -11.85 25.50
C ARG A 175 17.58 -12.99 25.16
N GLY A 176 16.36 -12.68 24.71
CA GLY A 176 15.36 -13.69 24.37
C GLY A 176 15.40 -14.18 22.92
N ALA A 177 16.42 -13.79 22.14
CA ALA A 177 16.71 -14.29 20.81
C ALA A 177 15.52 -14.28 19.82
N VAL A 178 14.82 -13.15 19.73
CA VAL A 178 13.55 -13.08 19.02
C VAL A 178 13.71 -13.17 17.50
N THR A 179 12.85 -13.94 16.85
CA THR A 179 12.65 -13.92 15.39
C THR A 179 11.24 -13.42 15.12
N HIS A 180 11.11 -12.44 14.23
CA HIS A 180 9.82 -11.93 13.77
C HIS A 180 9.54 -12.51 12.37
N ARG A 181 8.34 -13.07 12.18
CA ARG A 181 7.83 -13.60 10.91
C ARG A 181 6.56 -12.87 10.53
N ARG A 182 6.44 -12.52 9.27
CA ARG A 182 5.27 -11.86 8.69
C ARG A 182 4.78 -12.59 7.45
N HIS A 183 3.46 -12.70 7.34
CA HIS A 183 2.77 -13.22 6.16
C HIS A 183 1.73 -12.19 5.70
N TRP A 184 1.86 -11.72 4.45
CA TRP A 184 0.86 -10.89 3.78
C TRP A 184 0.02 -11.74 2.83
N THR A 185 -1.30 -11.62 2.91
CA THR A 185 -2.24 -12.19 1.94
C THR A 185 -3.08 -11.07 1.35
N LEU A 186 -3.05 -10.89 0.04
CA LEU A 186 -3.77 -9.86 -0.70
C LEU A 186 -4.80 -10.49 -1.64
N ASP A 187 -6.03 -9.98 -1.60
CA ASP A 187 -7.04 -10.18 -2.65
C ASP A 187 -7.68 -8.85 -3.08
N ASP A 188 -8.74 -8.90 -3.89
CA ASP A 188 -9.39 -7.70 -4.43
C ASP A 188 -10.11 -6.83 -3.38
N SER A 189 -10.28 -7.34 -2.16
CA SER A 189 -11.11 -6.73 -1.11
C SER A 189 -10.42 -6.65 0.26
N ALA A 190 -9.31 -7.36 0.45
CA ALA A 190 -8.61 -7.37 1.73
C ALA A 190 -7.10 -7.55 1.60
N LEU A 191 -6.39 -6.94 2.55
CA LEU A 191 -5.01 -7.27 2.92
C LEU A 191 -5.02 -7.83 4.34
N SER A 192 -4.63 -9.08 4.49
CA SER A 192 -4.42 -9.74 5.78
C SER A 192 -2.92 -9.85 6.06
N ILE A 193 -2.52 -9.50 7.29
CA ILE A 193 -1.14 -9.48 7.76
C ILE A 193 -1.10 -10.30 9.04
N ALA A 194 -0.39 -11.43 9.00
CA ALA A 194 -0.15 -12.27 10.16
C ALA A 194 1.28 -12.07 10.65
N ASP A 195 1.43 -11.65 11.90
CA ASP A 195 2.70 -11.34 12.53
C ASP A 195 2.98 -12.29 13.71
N ALA A 196 3.97 -13.15 13.53
CA ALA A 196 4.36 -14.15 14.51
C ALA A 196 5.74 -13.86 15.11
N ARG A 197 5.97 -14.36 16.33
CA ARG A 197 7.24 -14.24 17.04
C ARG A 197 7.64 -15.57 17.66
N THR A 198 8.94 -15.82 17.66
CA THR A 198 9.53 -16.88 18.48
C THR A 198 10.59 -16.27 19.39
N GLY A 199 10.80 -16.85 20.57
CA GLY A 199 11.75 -16.35 21.57
C GLY A 199 11.05 -15.72 22.77
N GLN A 200 11.82 -15.05 23.62
CA GLN A 200 11.31 -14.32 24.79
C GLN A 200 11.45 -12.81 24.56
N PHE A 201 10.47 -12.04 25.00
CA PHE A 201 10.48 -10.57 24.93
C PHE A 201 9.59 -10.02 26.04
N ASP A 202 9.85 -8.78 26.44
CA ASP A 202 9.02 -8.07 27.41
C ASP A 202 7.87 -7.36 26.69
N SER A 203 8.13 -6.83 25.49
CA SER A 203 7.12 -6.16 24.68
C SER A 203 7.38 -6.31 23.18
N ALA A 204 6.30 -6.31 22.40
CA ALA A 204 6.39 -6.14 20.96
C ALA A 204 5.18 -5.31 20.48
N VAL A 205 5.39 -4.46 19.48
CA VAL A 205 4.39 -3.51 18.98
C VAL A 205 4.45 -3.48 17.46
N ALA A 206 3.33 -3.76 16.79
CA ALA A 206 3.20 -3.49 15.35
C ALA A 206 2.78 -2.03 15.15
N ALA A 207 3.39 -1.37 14.17
CA ALA A 207 3.05 -0.02 13.76
C ALA A 207 2.45 -0.01 12.35
N PHE A 208 1.39 0.78 12.15
CA PHE A 208 0.81 1.06 10.83
C PHE A 208 0.57 2.56 10.67
N ARG A 209 1.26 3.18 9.72
CA ARG A 209 1.15 4.61 9.40
C ARG A 209 0.17 4.79 8.24
N PHE A 210 -0.92 5.48 8.52
CA PHE A 210 -1.87 5.84 7.49
C PHE A 210 -1.40 7.09 6.75
N ALA A 211 -1.61 7.15 5.44
CA ALA A 211 -1.28 8.32 4.63
C ALA A 211 -2.02 9.58 5.13
N PRO A 212 -1.47 10.79 4.95
CA PRO A 212 -2.13 12.02 5.38
C PRO A 212 -3.58 12.13 4.91
N GLY A 213 -4.46 12.60 5.80
CA GLY A 213 -5.89 12.74 5.56
C GLY A 213 -6.70 11.45 5.76
N LEU A 214 -6.07 10.32 6.09
CA LEU A 214 -6.77 9.12 6.55
C LEU A 214 -6.78 9.07 8.07
N GLU A 215 -7.96 8.90 8.66
CA GLU A 215 -8.16 8.93 10.11
C GLU A 215 -8.73 7.58 10.58
N PRO A 216 -7.88 6.63 10.99
CA PRO A 216 -8.32 5.34 11.50
C PRO A 216 -8.94 5.50 12.90
N SER A 217 -10.05 4.80 13.14
CA SER A 217 -10.47 4.48 14.50
C SER A 217 -9.52 3.45 15.14
N SER A 218 -9.65 3.18 16.45
CA SER A 218 -8.79 2.17 17.12
C SER A 218 -9.03 0.74 16.65
N ASN A 219 -10.19 0.45 16.07
CA ASN A 219 -10.52 -0.81 15.39
C ASN A 219 -11.85 -0.58 14.67
N GLY A 220 -11.91 -0.78 13.36
CA GLY A 220 -13.10 -0.54 12.54
C GLY A 220 -12.83 0.45 11.41
N ASP A 221 -13.69 1.46 11.29
CA ASP A 221 -13.68 2.33 10.12
C ASP A 221 -12.47 3.26 10.09
N VAL A 222 -12.05 3.60 8.87
CA VAL A 222 -11.06 4.64 8.55
C VAL A 222 -11.78 5.73 7.79
N ALA A 223 -11.77 6.96 8.30
CA ALA A 223 -12.34 8.07 7.56
C ALA A 223 -11.45 8.38 6.34
N VAL A 224 -12.06 8.35 5.15
CA VAL A 224 -11.40 8.62 3.86
C VAL A 224 -12.02 9.87 3.25
N PRO A 225 -11.24 10.86 2.74
CA PRO A 225 -11.78 12.11 2.19
C PRO A 225 -12.76 11.96 1.03
N ASP A 226 -12.66 10.88 0.25
CA ASP A 226 -13.57 10.60 -0.88
C ASP A 226 -14.80 9.76 -0.48
N GLY A 227 -14.92 9.40 0.80
CA GLY A 227 -16.01 8.58 1.32
C GLY A 227 -15.93 7.10 0.98
N SER A 228 -14.78 6.61 0.49
CA SER A 228 -14.58 5.17 0.27
C SER A 228 -14.72 4.37 1.57
N ASP A 229 -15.34 3.18 1.49
CA ASP A 229 -15.39 2.25 2.62
C ASP A 229 -14.02 1.61 2.79
N LEU A 230 -13.31 2.04 3.84
CA LEU A 230 -12.04 1.48 4.28
C LEU A 230 -12.18 1.13 5.75
N ARG A 231 -11.89 -0.12 6.08
CA ARG A 231 -11.90 -0.59 7.47
C ARG A 231 -10.64 -1.34 7.76
N TRP A 232 -10.32 -1.41 9.03
CA TRP A 232 -9.21 -2.19 9.50
C TRP A 232 -9.56 -2.82 10.84
N CYS A 233 -9.00 -3.98 11.13
CA CYS A 233 -9.14 -4.61 12.42
C CYS A 233 -7.89 -5.39 12.79
N SER A 234 -7.75 -5.64 14.08
CA SER A 234 -6.67 -6.47 14.60
C SER A 234 -7.15 -7.42 15.68
N GLN A 235 -6.58 -8.63 15.68
CA GLN A 235 -6.82 -9.71 16.65
C GLN A 235 -5.48 -10.17 17.21
N GLY A 236 -5.45 -10.60 18.48
CA GLY A 236 -4.23 -11.00 19.17
C GLY A 236 -3.44 -9.84 19.80
N GLY A 237 -3.83 -8.59 19.52
CA GLY A 237 -3.29 -7.39 20.11
C GLY A 237 -4.08 -6.92 21.33
N SER A 238 -3.46 -6.09 22.17
CA SER A 238 -4.10 -5.46 23.32
C SER A 238 -3.80 -3.96 23.36
N ASN A 239 -4.72 -3.17 23.90
CA ASN A 239 -4.55 -1.72 24.08
C ASN A 239 -4.12 -0.98 22.80
N VAL A 240 -4.88 -1.20 21.71
CA VAL A 240 -4.63 -0.54 20.43
C VAL A 240 -4.79 0.98 20.58
N THR A 241 -3.79 1.74 20.12
CA THR A 241 -3.81 3.20 20.19
C THR A 241 -3.68 3.81 18.81
N VAL A 242 -4.38 4.93 18.61
CA VAL A 242 -4.24 5.80 17.44
C VAL A 242 -3.55 7.07 17.91
N ASN A 243 -2.38 7.35 17.37
CA ASN A 243 -1.53 8.47 17.74
C ASN A 243 -1.30 9.37 16.52
N SER A 244 -0.93 10.62 16.77
CA SER A 244 -0.40 11.50 15.73
C SER A 244 1.05 11.14 15.41
N SER A 245 1.41 11.21 14.14
CA SER A 245 2.77 11.00 13.63
C SER A 245 3.02 11.94 12.45
N THR A 246 4.20 11.87 11.85
CA THR A 246 4.58 12.61 10.65
C THR A 246 4.90 11.70 9.47
N TRP A 247 4.67 12.22 8.28
CA TRP A 247 5.07 11.68 6.99
C TRP A 247 5.96 12.70 6.27
N HIS A 248 7.05 12.24 5.67
CA HIS A 248 8.11 13.09 5.11
C HIS A 248 8.27 12.81 3.61
N PRO A 249 7.38 13.37 2.76
CA PRO A 249 7.38 13.07 1.34
C PRO A 249 8.51 13.72 0.56
N ARG A 250 9.12 14.78 1.10
CA ARG A 250 10.19 15.56 0.46
C ARG A 250 11.17 16.04 1.51
N PHE A 251 12.38 16.40 1.07
CA PHE A 251 13.34 17.07 1.95
C PHE A 251 12.77 18.38 2.50
N GLY A 252 12.94 18.58 3.80
CA GLY A 252 12.42 19.73 4.54
C GLY A 252 10.89 19.74 4.76
N VAL A 253 10.17 18.69 4.32
CA VAL A 253 8.71 18.60 4.48
C VAL A 253 8.35 17.59 5.56
N SER A 254 7.37 17.96 6.39
CA SER A 254 6.78 17.12 7.42
C SER A 254 5.28 17.37 7.44
N GLU A 255 4.50 16.33 7.16
CA GLU A 255 3.04 16.38 7.10
C GLU A 255 2.44 15.52 8.21
N PRO A 256 1.39 15.98 8.92
CA PRO A 256 0.75 15.19 9.95
C PRO A 256 0.04 13.97 9.34
N CYS A 257 0.11 12.84 10.05
CA CYS A 257 -0.56 11.60 9.67
C CYS A 257 -0.94 10.78 10.92
N ALA A 258 -1.77 9.75 10.73
CA ALA A 258 -2.16 8.87 11.82
C ALA A 258 -1.22 7.66 11.92
N LEU A 259 -0.92 7.25 13.15
CA LEU A 259 -0.15 6.06 13.48
C LEU A 259 -0.94 5.17 14.42
N VAL A 260 -1.23 3.97 13.96
CA VAL A 260 -1.81 2.90 14.77
C VAL A 260 -0.67 2.10 15.40
N LEU A 261 -0.70 1.95 16.72
CA LEU A 261 0.20 1.06 17.46
C LEU A 261 -0.59 -0.08 18.08
N ILE A 262 -0.10 -1.30 17.85
CA ILE A 262 -0.74 -2.54 18.29
C ILE A 262 0.24 -3.33 19.15
N PRO A 263 0.23 -3.14 20.48
CA PRO A 263 0.93 -4.01 21.40
C PRO A 263 0.44 -5.45 21.28
N PHE A 264 1.38 -6.39 21.30
CA PHE A 264 1.09 -7.81 21.21
C PHE A 264 0.49 -8.32 22.52
N GLY A 265 -0.48 -9.22 22.40
CA GLY A 265 -0.96 -10.05 23.50
C GLY A 265 -0.14 -11.33 23.64
N MET A 266 -0.76 -12.39 24.15
CA MET A 266 -0.12 -13.70 24.33
C MET A 266 0.02 -14.51 23.02
N HIS A 267 -0.66 -14.08 21.95
CA HIS A 267 -0.74 -14.80 20.68
C HIS A 267 -0.18 -13.95 19.54
N ASP A 268 0.04 -14.59 18.40
CA ASP A 268 0.36 -13.91 17.15
C ASP A 268 -0.74 -12.90 16.78
N LEU A 269 -0.36 -11.88 16.03
CA LEU A 269 -1.26 -10.81 15.64
C LEU A 269 -1.77 -11.04 14.23
N GLN A 270 -3.06 -10.89 14.05
CA GLN A 270 -3.71 -10.85 12.75
C GLN A 270 -4.29 -9.45 12.56
N THR A 271 -3.75 -8.69 11.63
CA THR A 271 -4.31 -7.41 11.17
C THR A 271 -4.93 -7.60 9.80
N THR A 272 -6.10 -7.01 9.57
CA THR A 272 -6.78 -7.06 8.28
C THR A 272 -7.26 -5.67 7.92
N ILE A 273 -7.01 -5.25 6.68
CA ILE A 273 -7.54 -4.03 6.07
C ILE A 273 -8.49 -4.46 4.96
N THR A 274 -9.70 -3.93 4.94
CA THR A 274 -10.74 -4.28 3.97
C THR A 274 -11.30 -3.05 3.27
N TRP A 275 -11.70 -3.20 2.01
CA TRP A 275 -12.28 -2.13 1.21
C TRP A 275 -13.34 -2.64 0.24
N SER A 276 -14.21 -1.74 -0.23
CA SER A 276 -15.15 -2.03 -1.32
C SER A 276 -14.45 -2.12 -2.68
N ARG A 277 -14.93 -3.02 -3.54
CA ARG A 277 -14.48 -3.13 -4.93
C ARG A 277 -15.00 -1.95 -5.76
N VAL A 278 -14.25 -1.55 -6.79
CA VAL A 278 -14.61 -0.43 -7.70
C VAL A 278 -16.03 -0.59 -8.29
N GLN A 279 -16.47 -1.81 -8.57
CA GLN A 279 -17.81 -2.08 -9.13
C GLN A 279 -18.98 -1.77 -8.16
N GLU A 280 -18.75 -1.75 -6.86
CA GLU A 280 -19.76 -1.36 -5.87
C GLU A 280 -19.90 0.16 -5.74
N ILE A 281 -18.81 0.91 -5.97
CA ILE A 281 -18.82 2.39 -5.95
C ILE A 281 -19.74 2.93 -7.06
N CYS A 282 -19.70 2.34 -8.26
CA CYS A 282 -20.60 2.72 -9.35
C CYS A 282 -22.08 2.39 -9.07
N LYS A 283 -22.40 1.29 -8.38
CA LYS A 283 -23.79 0.97 -8.02
C LYS A 283 -24.34 1.91 -6.96
N THR A 284 -23.55 2.28 -5.95
CA THR A 284 -23.96 3.21 -4.90
C THR A 284 -24.16 4.63 -5.45
N PHE A 285 -23.33 5.05 -6.41
CA PHE A 285 -23.48 6.34 -7.10
C PHE A 285 -24.67 6.40 -8.08
N LEU A 286 -25.00 5.27 -8.73
CA LEU A 286 -26.18 5.19 -9.60
C LEU A 286 -27.48 5.05 -8.81
N LEU A 287 -27.50 4.33 -7.69
CA LEU A 287 -28.71 4.17 -6.87
C LEU A 287 -29.08 5.45 -6.10
N SER A 288 -28.10 6.29 -5.73
CA SER A 288 -28.37 7.58 -5.07
C SER A 288 -28.93 8.66 -6.02
N ARG A 289 -28.75 8.51 -7.35
CA ARG A 289 -29.32 9.43 -8.35
C ARG A 289 -30.70 9.04 -8.90
N PHE A 290 -31.18 7.82 -8.65
CA PHE A 290 -32.49 7.36 -9.14
C PHE A 290 -33.56 7.15 -8.05
N GLY A 291 -33.25 7.44 -6.79
CA GLY A 291 -34.18 7.33 -5.66
C GLY A 291 -35.07 8.55 -5.39
N ASN A 292 -35.89 9.01 -6.36
CA ASN A 292 -37.22 9.62 -6.15
C ASN A 292 -37.77 10.22 -7.45
N ARG A 293 -38.49 9.42 -8.25
CA ARG A 293 -39.60 9.97 -9.06
C ARG A 293 -40.87 9.21 -8.69
N ARG A 294 -41.68 9.87 -7.86
CA ARG A 294 -43.05 9.46 -7.53
C ARG A 294 -43.82 9.25 -8.84
N LYS A 295 -44.40 8.06 -9.02
CA LYS A 295 -45.39 7.78 -10.06
C LYS A 295 -46.65 8.64 -9.77
N GLY A 296 -46.90 9.64 -10.61
CA GLY A 296 -48.20 10.31 -10.69
C GLY A 296 -49.23 9.45 -11.42
N PRO A 297 -50.54 9.66 -11.18
CA PRO A 297 -51.58 8.76 -11.63
C PRO A 297 -51.82 8.86 -13.13
N ILE A 298 -52.07 7.71 -13.75
CA ILE A 298 -52.46 7.57 -15.16
C ILE A 298 -53.94 7.93 -15.27
N VAL A 299 -54.24 9.06 -15.91
CA VAL A 299 -55.60 9.42 -16.35
C VAL A 299 -55.83 8.84 -17.74
N ARG A 300 -56.85 7.99 -17.87
CA ARG A 300 -57.39 7.53 -19.15
C ARG A 300 -58.39 8.57 -19.68
N SER A 301 -58.27 8.95 -20.95
CA SER A 301 -59.39 9.43 -21.76
C SER A 301 -59.24 8.86 -23.17
N GLY A 302 -60.35 8.36 -23.72
CA GLY A 302 -60.41 7.68 -25.01
C GLY A 302 -61.23 8.44 -26.05
N GLN A 303 -61.21 7.86 -27.25
CA GLN A 303 -62.09 8.07 -28.43
C GLN A 303 -61.91 9.43 -29.14
N ASN A 304 -61.92 9.58 -30.47
CA ASN A 304 -62.40 8.73 -31.58
C ASN A 304 -61.75 9.21 -32.94
N PRO A 305 -62.12 8.74 -34.15
CA PRO A 305 -61.18 8.43 -35.23
C PRO A 305 -61.46 9.23 -36.53
N ALA A 306 -60.88 8.76 -37.64
CA ALA A 306 -61.15 9.08 -39.06
C ALA A 306 -60.15 10.03 -39.75
N CYS A 307 -59.38 9.50 -40.71
CA CYS A 307 -59.68 9.70 -42.13
C CYS A 307 -58.80 8.82 -43.04
N ARG A 308 -59.31 8.59 -44.25
CA ARG A 308 -59.03 7.51 -45.21
C ARG A 308 -57.76 7.65 -46.05
N GLU A 309 -57.32 6.47 -46.51
CA GLU A 309 -56.63 6.10 -47.75
C GLU A 309 -56.54 7.14 -48.89
N ILE A 310 -55.36 7.23 -49.52
CA ILE A 310 -55.20 7.25 -50.99
C ILE A 310 -53.95 6.44 -51.39
N LYS A 311 -54.13 5.51 -52.34
CA LYS A 311 -53.13 4.71 -53.05
C LYS A 311 -52.55 5.48 -54.26
N SER A 312 -51.28 5.25 -54.58
CA SER A 312 -50.62 5.19 -55.92
C SER A 312 -49.11 5.34 -55.70
N GLY A 313 -48.16 4.71 -56.39
CA GLY A 313 -48.10 3.88 -57.58
C GLY A 313 -46.69 4.02 -58.21
N CYS A 314 -46.18 2.96 -58.85
CA CYS A 314 -44.95 2.83 -59.68
C CYS A 314 -43.58 2.76 -58.96
N ARG A 315 -42.89 1.60 -58.98
CA ARG A 315 -42.07 0.94 -60.06
C ARG A 315 -40.69 1.60 -60.23
N GLN A 316 -39.62 0.92 -59.81
CA GLN A 316 -38.67 0.15 -60.64
C GLN A 316 -37.93 0.98 -61.70
N HIS A 317 -36.61 1.15 -61.52
CA HIS A 317 -35.64 0.68 -62.50
C HIS A 317 -34.19 0.66 -61.98
N ASP A 318 -33.44 -0.21 -62.63
CA ASP A 318 -32.14 -0.81 -62.34
C ASP A 318 -30.91 0.05 -62.68
N ASN A 319 -29.77 -0.49 -62.25
CA ASN A 319 -28.43 -0.45 -62.87
C ASN A 319 -27.65 0.87 -62.87
N LYS A 320 -26.65 0.94 -61.98
CA LYS A 320 -25.23 0.67 -62.31
C LYS A 320 -24.40 0.50 -61.03
#